data_AF-A0A0R3MBC5-F1
#
_entry.id   AF-A0A0R3MBC5-F1
#
_cell.length_a   1.000
_cell.length_b   1.000
_cell.length_c   1.000
_cell.angle_alpha   90.00
_cell.angle_beta   90.00
_cell.angle_gamma   90.00
#
_symmetry.space_group_name_H-M   'P 1'
#
loop_
_entity.id
_entity.type
_entity.pdbx_description
1 polymer ?
#
loop_
_entity_poly.entity_id
_entity_poly.type
_entity_poly.pdbx_seq_one_letter_code
_entity_poly.pdbx_strand_id
1 'polypeptide(L)'
;MDKFELNHAVTLFTQQTTTINSLWTVYVAATFAAAGYGFTVSPLSPIIAAAVTLGFLAFAFGNWKLLKQGLQINRQLQEDITDFMQSAATGNPFELSIKKLVSTANPPLISLVIHLWIDFCVVAALWSRVKWQAP
;
A
#
# COMPACT_ATOMS: atom_id res chain seq x y z
N MET A 1 -31.99 -11.20 -9.78
CA MET A 1 -30.59 -10.74 -9.75
C MET A 1 -30.65 -9.25 -9.48
N ASP A 2 -30.18 -8.81 -8.32
CA ASP A 2 -30.08 -7.39 -8.02
C ASP A 2 -29.17 -6.74 -9.07
N LYS A 3 -29.62 -5.67 -9.70
CA LYS A 3 -28.82 -4.94 -10.68
C LYS A 3 -27.64 -4.34 -9.93
N PHE A 4 -26.42 -4.67 -10.32
CA PHE A 4 -25.23 -3.96 -9.85
C PHE A 4 -25.29 -2.53 -10.40
N GLU A 5 -25.67 -1.59 -9.55
CA GLU A 5 -25.78 -0.17 -9.91
C GLU A 5 -24.42 0.53 -9.77
N LEU A 6 -24.23 1.59 -10.55
CA LEU A 6 -23.06 2.48 -10.49
C LEU A 6 -22.77 2.97 -9.05
N ASN A 7 -23.81 3.20 -8.24
CA ASN A 7 -23.67 3.60 -6.85
C ASN A 7 -22.92 2.54 -6.01
N HIS A 8 -23.19 1.25 -6.22
CA HIS A 8 -22.48 0.18 -5.53
C HIS A 8 -21.00 0.15 -5.94
N ALA A 9 -20.70 0.30 -7.24
CA ALA A 9 -19.32 0.33 -7.73
C ALA A 9 -18.53 1.53 -7.16
N VAL A 10 -19.13 2.72 -7.15
CA VAL A 10 -18.51 3.94 -6.58
C VAL A 10 -18.30 3.82 -5.06
N THR A 11 -19.26 3.20 -4.36
CA THR A 11 -19.15 2.93 -2.91
C THR A 11 -18.00 1.96 -2.63
N LEU A 12 -17.93 0.85 -3.37
CA LEU A 12 -16.85 -0.14 -3.25
C LEU A 12 -15.49 0.48 -3.59
N PHE A 13 -15.40 1.32 -4.62
CA PHE A 13 -14.18 2.04 -4.98
C PHE A 13 -13.67 2.92 -3.81
N THR A 14 -14.59 3.65 -3.18
CA THR A 14 -14.27 4.53 -2.05
C THR A 14 -13.84 3.74 -0.82
N GLN A 15 -14.53 2.63 -0.52
CA GLN A 15 -14.17 1.71 0.55
C GLN A 15 -12.78 1.11 0.31
N GLN A 16 -12.52 0.63 -0.91
CA GLN A 16 -11.24 0.02 -1.26
C GLN A 16 -10.09 1.03 -1.19
N THR A 17 -10.32 2.27 -1.63
CA THR A 17 -9.36 3.37 -1.48
C THR A 17 -9.04 3.64 0.00
N THR A 18 -10.07 3.61 0.86
CA THR A 18 -9.89 3.76 2.31
C THR A 18 -9.05 2.61 2.89
N THR A 19 -9.35 1.37 2.52
CA THR A 19 -8.57 0.19 2.93
C THR A 19 -7.10 0.29 2.51
N ILE A 20 -6.84 0.72 1.27
CA ILE A 20 -5.47 0.95 0.77
C ILE A 20 -4.74 1.98 1.62
N ASN A 21 -5.40 3.10 1.96
CA ASN A 21 -4.80 4.14 2.80
C ASN A 21 -4.52 3.64 4.22
N SER A 22 -5.40 2.81 4.79
CA SER A 22 -5.15 2.16 6.08
C SER A 22 -3.94 1.22 6.03
N LEU A 23 -3.78 0.43 4.96
CA LEU A 23 -2.62 -0.45 4.79
C LEU A 23 -1.31 0.35 4.74
N TRP A 24 -1.30 1.47 4.00
CA TRP A 24 -0.15 2.39 3.97
C TRP A 24 0.15 3.01 5.34
N THR A 25 -0.88 3.39 6.08
CA THR A 25 -0.71 3.99 7.42
C THR A 25 -0.02 3.02 8.39
N VAL A 26 -0.50 1.77 8.44
CA VAL A 26 0.10 0.72 9.28
C VAL A 26 1.52 0.40 8.80
N TYR A 27 1.75 0.36 7.48
CA TYR A 27 3.07 0.16 6.90
C TYR A 27 4.08 1.24 7.31
N VAL A 28 3.68 2.52 7.23
CA VAL A 28 4.52 3.66 7.65
C VAL A 28 4.85 3.56 9.14
N ALA A 29 3.89 3.22 9.99
CA ALA A 29 4.15 3.04 11.43
C ALA A 29 5.16 1.92 11.70
N ALA A 30 5.01 0.76 11.05
CA ALA A 30 5.94 -0.36 11.19
C ALA A 30 7.34 -0.03 10.67
N THR A 31 7.42 0.70 9.56
CA THR A 31 8.65 1.22 8.96
C THR A 31 9.42 2.12 9.93
N PHE A 32 8.74 3.10 10.52
CA PHE A 32 9.36 3.98 11.52
C PHE A 32 9.75 3.25 12.80
N ALA A 33 8.96 2.28 13.25
CA ALA A 33 9.31 1.47 14.42
C ALA A 33 10.58 0.65 14.17
N ALA A 34 10.68 -0.03 13.03
CA ALA A 34 11.84 -0.84 12.66
C ALA A 34 13.10 0.02 12.42
N ALA A 35 12.99 1.07 11.59
CA ALA A 35 14.12 1.97 11.33
C ALA A 35 14.56 2.73 12.59
N GLY A 36 13.60 3.24 13.37
CA GLY A 36 13.86 3.94 14.63
C GLY A 36 14.60 3.08 15.64
N TYR A 37 14.28 1.78 15.72
CA TYR A 37 15.03 0.83 16.54
C TYR A 37 16.51 0.75 16.13
N GLY A 38 16.78 0.68 14.83
CA GLY A 38 18.15 0.64 14.29
C GLY A 38 18.97 1.91 14.56
N PHE A 39 18.33 3.08 14.60
CA PHE A 39 19.02 4.35 14.88
C PHE A 39 19.24 4.62 16.36
N THR A 40 18.33 4.16 17.22
CA THR A 40 18.34 4.50 18.67
C THR A 40 19.20 3.55 19.50
N VAL A 41 19.34 2.29 19.10
CA VAL A 41 20.12 1.28 19.85
C VAL A 41 21.52 1.16 19.27
N SER A 42 22.55 1.43 20.09
CA SER A 42 23.96 1.27 19.70
C SER A 42 24.83 0.80 20.87
N PRO A 43 25.66 -0.26 20.72
CA PRO A 43 25.74 -1.15 19.56
C PRO A 43 24.57 -2.13 19.50
N LEU A 44 24.05 -2.39 18.30
CA LEU A 44 23.00 -3.39 18.11
C LEU A 44 23.62 -4.78 17.89
N SER A 45 23.19 -5.75 18.69
CA SER A 45 23.60 -7.15 18.52
C SER A 45 23.13 -7.69 17.16
N PRO A 46 23.98 -8.40 16.40
CA PRO A 46 23.60 -8.98 15.12
C PRO A 46 22.37 -9.89 15.20
N ILE A 47 22.21 -10.63 16.31
CA ILE A 47 21.08 -11.54 16.53
C ILE A 47 19.77 -10.74 16.64
N ILE A 48 19.80 -9.63 17.37
CA ILE A 48 18.64 -8.76 17.54
C ILE A 48 18.31 -8.05 16.22
N ALA A 49 19.32 -7.55 15.52
CA ALA A 49 19.14 -6.93 14.20
C ALA A 49 18.50 -7.92 13.21
N ALA A 50 18.95 -9.18 13.19
CA ALA A 50 18.37 -10.23 12.37
C ALA A 50 16.92 -10.54 12.76
N ALA A 51 16.61 -10.66 14.06
CA ALA A 51 15.25 -10.91 14.53
C ALA A 51 14.28 -9.78 14.14
N VAL A 52 14.68 -8.52 14.33
CA VAL A 52 13.88 -7.35 13.93
C VAL A 52 13.72 -7.29 12.42
N THR A 53 14.78 -7.57 11.66
CA THR A 53 14.73 -7.63 10.20
C THR A 53 13.75 -8.68 9.71
N LEU A 54 13.79 -9.89 10.27
CA LEU A 54 12.87 -10.97 9.90
C LEU A 54 11.41 -10.61 10.23
N GLY A 55 11.16 -10.03 11.40
CA GLY A 55 9.83 -9.56 11.79
C GLY A 55 9.31 -8.47 10.84
N PHE A 56 10.15 -7.48 10.52
CA PHE A 56 9.81 -6.42 9.58
C PHE A 56 9.54 -6.97 8.18
N LEU A 57 10.39 -7.84 7.64
CA LEU A 57 10.22 -8.41 6.30
C LEU A 57 8.97 -9.30 6.19
N ALA A 58 8.67 -10.09 7.24
CA ALA A 58 7.44 -10.88 7.27
C ALA A 58 6.19 -9.98 7.24
N PHE A 59 6.19 -8.91 8.04
CA PHE A 59 5.13 -7.91 8.03
C PHE A 59 5.03 -7.21 6.67
N ALA A 60 6.14 -6.70 6.15
CA ALA A 60 6.22 -5.95 4.90
C ALA A 60 5.72 -6.79 3.73
N PHE A 61 6.10 -8.08 3.67
CA PHE A 61 5.61 -9.00 2.65
C PHE A 61 4.09 -9.25 2.75
N GLY A 62 3.56 -9.41 3.97
CA GLY A 62 2.12 -9.54 4.20
C GLY A 62 1.36 -8.29 3.76
N ASN A 63 1.84 -7.11 4.17
CA ASN A 63 1.26 -5.82 3.78
C ASN A 63 1.30 -5.63 2.26
N TRP A 64 2.45 -5.91 1.63
CA TRP A 64 2.64 -5.82 0.18
C TRP A 64 1.62 -6.67 -0.60
N LYS A 65 1.32 -7.89 -0.15
CA LYS A 65 0.32 -8.76 -0.79
C LYS A 65 -1.09 -8.16 -0.69
N LEU A 66 -1.49 -7.71 0.49
CA LEU A 66 -2.81 -7.10 0.71
C LEU A 66 -2.95 -5.81 -0.10
N LEU A 67 -1.89 -5.01 -0.13
CA LEU A 67 -1.83 -3.77 -0.90
C LEU A 67 -1.94 -4.05 -2.40
N LYS A 68 -1.20 -5.05 -2.92
CA LYS A 68 -1.31 -5.48 -4.32
C LYS A 68 -2.74 -5.86 -4.68
N GLN A 69 -3.38 -6.72 -3.87
CA GLN A 69 -4.77 -7.13 -4.09
C GLN A 69 -5.70 -5.92 -4.11
N GLY A 70 -5.57 -5.03 -3.13
CA GLY A 70 -6.41 -3.84 -3.04
C GLY A 70 -6.23 -2.90 -4.25
N LEU A 71 -4.99 -2.67 -4.68
CA LEU A 71 -4.68 -1.84 -5.85
C LEU A 71 -5.25 -2.45 -7.15
N GLN A 72 -5.19 -3.77 -7.31
CA GLN A 72 -5.74 -4.45 -8.47
C GLN A 72 -7.28 -4.36 -8.51
N ILE A 73 -7.94 -4.59 -7.37
CA ILE A 73 -9.40 -4.45 -7.26
C ILE A 73 -9.82 -3.00 -7.55
N ASN A 74 -9.12 -2.03 -6.97
CA ASN A 74 -9.44 -0.60 -7.18
C ASN A 74 -9.25 -0.18 -8.64
N ARG A 75 -8.26 -0.76 -9.33
CA ARG A 75 -8.04 -0.53 -10.75
C ARG A 75 -9.13 -1.15 -11.62
N GLN A 76 -9.56 -2.38 -11.30
CA GLN A 76 -10.68 -2.99 -12.00
C GLN A 76 -11.96 -2.16 -11.82
N LEU A 77 -12.25 -1.71 -10.60
CA LEU A 77 -13.41 -0.84 -10.33
C LEU A 77 -13.34 0.49 -11.10
N GLN A 78 -12.15 1.07 -11.27
CA GLN A 78 -11.98 2.25 -12.12
C GLN A 78 -12.39 1.95 -13.57
N GLU A 79 -11.94 0.83 -14.13
CA GLU A 79 -12.24 0.41 -15.50
C GLU A 79 -13.75 0.17 -15.66
N ASP A 80 -14.34 -0.63 -14.77
CA ASP A 80 -15.78 -0.95 -14.78
C ASP A 80 -16.67 0.32 -14.69
N ILE A 81 -16.32 1.27 -13.81
CA ILE A 81 -17.06 2.53 -13.67
C ILE A 81 -16.90 3.40 -14.92
N THR A 82 -15.68 3.45 -15.48
CA THR A 82 -15.39 4.26 -16.67
C THR A 82 -16.17 3.73 -17.88
N ASP A 83 -16.18 2.41 -18.07
CA ASP A 83 -16.89 1.75 -19.16
C ASP A 83 -18.41 1.94 -19.03
N PHE A 84 -18.96 1.79 -17.82
CA PHE A 84 -20.38 2.05 -17.57
C PHE A 84 -20.75 3.49 -17.95
N MET A 85 -19.95 4.47 -17.56
CA MET A 85 -20.22 5.88 -17.84
C MET A 85 -20.08 6.26 -19.31
N GLN A 86 -19.23 5.56 -20.07
CA GLN A 86 -19.16 5.75 -21.52
C GLN A 86 -20.38 5.15 -22.25
N SER A 87 -20.95 4.08 -21.70
CA SER A 87 -22.14 3.41 -22.25
C SER A 87 -23.47 4.10 -21.88
N ALA A 88 -23.50 4.86 -20.78
CA ALA A 88 -24.68 5.57 -20.33
C ALA A 88 -24.90 6.85 -21.14
N ALA A 89 -26.15 7.11 -21.57
CA ALA A 89 -26.50 8.32 -22.31
C ALA A 89 -26.11 9.59 -21.54
N THR A 90 -25.43 10.51 -22.22
CA THR A 90 -24.90 11.79 -21.70
C THR A 90 -25.99 12.62 -21.01
N GLY A 91 -25.68 13.17 -19.82
CA GLY A 91 -26.61 14.07 -19.11
C GLY A 91 -26.57 14.00 -17.57
N ASN A 92 -25.64 13.25 -16.96
CA ASN A 92 -25.56 13.15 -15.49
C ASN A 92 -24.72 14.31 -14.91
N PRO A 93 -25.26 15.12 -13.97
CA PRO A 93 -24.53 16.24 -13.37
C PRO A 93 -23.27 15.81 -12.58
N PHE A 94 -23.17 14.54 -12.17
CA PHE A 94 -22.05 14.01 -11.39
C PHE A 94 -20.98 13.30 -12.23
N GLU A 95 -21.16 13.23 -13.56
CA GLU A 95 -20.26 12.47 -14.45
C GLU A 95 -18.79 12.89 -14.26
N LEU A 96 -18.52 14.20 -14.27
CA LEU A 96 -17.16 14.72 -14.13
C LEU A 96 -16.55 14.39 -12.76
N SER A 97 -17.34 14.50 -11.69
CA SER A 97 -16.91 14.17 -10.33
C SER A 97 -16.54 12.69 -10.22
N ILE A 98 -17.35 11.80 -10.81
CA ILE A 98 -17.06 10.37 -10.79
C ILE A 98 -15.82 10.05 -11.64
N LYS A 99 -15.65 10.65 -12.83
CA LYS A 99 -14.41 10.48 -13.64
C LYS A 99 -13.17 10.89 -12.85
N LYS A 100 -13.24 12.02 -12.15
CA LYS A 100 -12.13 12.52 -11.33
C LYS A 100 -11.88 11.62 -10.12
N LEU A 101 -12.92 11.12 -9.46
CA LEU A 101 -12.79 10.18 -8.35
C LEU A 101 -12.05 8.91 -8.81
N VAL A 102 -12.52 8.25 -9.87
CA VAL A 102 -11.91 6.99 -10.30
C VAL A 102 -10.50 7.16 -10.89
N SER A 103 -10.17 8.36 -11.40
CA SER A 103 -8.80 8.67 -11.83
C SER A 103 -7.77 8.71 -10.70
N THR A 104 -8.21 8.69 -9.44
CA THR A 104 -7.30 8.60 -8.27
C THR A 104 -6.78 7.20 -8.02
N ALA A 105 -7.26 6.18 -8.76
CA ALA A 105 -6.76 4.83 -8.64
C ALA A 105 -5.27 4.76 -8.98
N ASN A 106 -4.47 4.45 -7.96
CA ASN A 106 -3.02 4.42 -8.08
C ASN A 106 -2.56 3.24 -8.97
N PRO A 107 -1.57 3.45 -9.84
CA PRO A 107 -1.01 2.39 -10.65
C PRO A 107 -0.30 1.35 -9.75
N PRO A 108 -0.71 0.06 -9.79
CA PRO A 108 -0.21 -0.94 -8.86
C PRO A 108 1.31 -1.08 -8.85
N LEU A 109 1.94 -1.09 -10.04
CA LEU A 109 3.38 -1.32 -10.16
C LEU A 109 4.20 -0.25 -9.45
N ILE A 110 3.83 1.03 -9.60
CA ILE A 110 4.59 2.14 -9.01
C ILE A 110 4.49 2.08 -7.49
N SER A 111 3.30 1.87 -6.94
CA SER A 111 3.08 1.73 -5.50
C SER A 111 3.87 0.56 -4.89
N LEU A 112 3.90 -0.58 -5.59
CA LEU A 112 4.63 -1.77 -5.11
C LEU A 112 6.14 -1.61 -5.21
N VAL A 113 6.66 -0.87 -6.21
CA VAL A 113 8.08 -0.57 -6.32
C VAL A 113 8.52 0.38 -5.20
N ILE A 114 7.75 1.44 -4.92
CA ILE A 114 8.03 2.36 -3.81
C ILE A 114 8.09 1.61 -2.48
N HIS A 115 7.17 0.67 -2.25
CA HIS A 115 7.16 -0.17 -1.05
C HIS A 115 8.48 -0.93 -0.89
N LEU A 116 8.96 -1.61 -1.94
CA LEU A 116 10.22 -2.36 -1.88
C LEU A 116 11.44 -1.46 -1.64
N TRP A 117 11.45 -0.25 -2.21
CA TRP A 117 12.51 0.73 -1.95
C TRP A 117 12.55 1.17 -0.49
N ILE A 118 11.39 1.40 0.12
CA ILE A 118 11.31 1.74 1.55
C ILE A 118 11.76 0.55 2.39
N ASP A 119 11.33 -0.66 2.07
CA ASP A 119 11.76 -1.89 2.77
C ASP A 119 13.29 -2.02 2.76
N PHE A 120 13.92 -1.80 1.61
CA PHE A 120 15.37 -1.79 1.48
C PHE A 120 16.03 -0.75 2.39
N CYS A 121 15.51 0.48 2.43
CA CYS A 121 16.01 1.54 3.29
C CYS A 121 15.91 1.18 4.79
N VAL A 122 14.83 0.52 5.21
CA VAL A 122 14.66 0.07 6.60
C VAL A 122 15.70 -0.98 6.97
N VAL A 123 15.92 -1.96 6.10
CA VAL A 123 16.94 -2.98 6.31
C VAL A 123 18.33 -2.32 6.36
N ALA A 124 18.65 -1.43 5.42
CA ALA A 124 19.93 -0.71 5.45
C ALA A 124 20.11 0.08 6.75
N ALA A 125 19.07 0.76 7.23
CA ALA A 125 19.11 1.50 8.49
C ALA A 125 19.37 0.58 9.69
N LEU A 126 18.66 -0.55 9.80
CA LEU A 126 18.83 -1.55 10.87
C LEU A 126 20.26 -2.08 10.94
N TRP A 127 20.85 -2.37 9.78
CA TRP A 127 22.17 -2.99 9.71
C TRP A 127 23.34 -1.99 9.74
N SER A 128 23.07 -0.69 9.55
CA SER A 128 24.11 0.37 9.52
C SER A 128 24.92 0.50 10.82
N ARG A 129 24.38 0.03 11.96
CA ARG A 129 25.01 0.15 13.30
C ARG A 129 25.29 -1.19 13.98
N VAL A 130 25.20 -2.29 13.23
CA VAL A 130 25.56 -3.62 13.73
C VAL A 130 27.08 -3.70 13.87
N LYS A 131 27.56 -3.89 15.10
CA LYS A 131 28.98 -4.20 15.34
C LYS A 131 29.19 -5.70 15.19
N TRP A 132 29.89 -6.09 14.15
CA TRP A 132 30.45 -7.43 14.03
C TRP A 132 31.56 -7.55 15.06
N GLN A 133 31.49 -8.56 15.95
CA GLN A 133 32.63 -8.89 16.80
C GLN A 133 33.78 -9.27 15.87
N ALA A 134 34.86 -8.47 15.89
CA ALA A 134 36.10 -8.84 15.24
C ALA A 134 36.64 -10.12 15.92
N PRO A 135 37.23 -11.06 15.15
CA PRO A 135 37.82 -12.28 15.71
C PRO A 135 38.94 -11.97 16.71
#